data_AF-A0A0N0DBA1-F1
#
_entry.id   AF-A0A0N0DBA1-F1
#
_cell.length_a   1.000
_cell.length_b   1.000
_cell.length_c   1.000
_cell.angle_alpha   90.00
_cell.angle_beta   90.00
_cell.angle_gamma   90.00
#
_symmetry.space_group_name_H-M   'P 1'
#
loop_
_entity.id
_entity.type
_entity.pdbx_description
1 polymer ?
#
loop_
_entity_poly.entity_id
_entity_poly.type
_entity_poly.pdbx_seq_one_letter_code
_entity_poly.pdbx_strand_id
1 'polypeptide(L)'
;MSLQSASCLRRSGRLTRTKLPFMQQLRRNKFSTTPAQHMMSMAGFSENQLMVRDGVSQVCQDFPNTYWQERDQQEKDPKEFHLALAKAGWLGVALPESLGGSGLGISEATIMMQTIAESGAGMAGAQSIHANVYATQPLAKFGSQGQLETIVPKIVSGDTRVCFGVTEPNAGLDTLRLATTAKKSSDGS
;
A
#
# COMPACT_ATOMS: atom_id res chain seq x y z
N MET A 1 25.20 79.50 14.33
CA MET A 1 23.87 80.01 13.92
C MET A 1 23.03 78.81 13.50
N SER A 2 21.77 78.60 13.85
CA SER A 2 20.83 79.18 14.82
C SER A 2 19.50 78.44 14.56
N LEU A 3 18.86 77.92 15.61
CA LEU A 3 17.39 77.87 15.89
C LEU A 3 16.41 77.36 14.79
N GLN A 4 15.65 76.28 15.03
CA GLN A 4 14.32 76.20 15.69
C GLN A 4 13.18 77.04 15.07
N SER A 5 12.08 76.39 14.66
CA SER A 5 10.65 76.69 14.97
C SER A 5 9.75 75.85 14.04
N ALA A 6 8.76 75.03 14.42
CA ALA A 6 7.68 75.05 15.43
C ALA A 6 6.35 75.69 14.96
N SER A 7 5.28 74.87 15.00
CA SER A 7 3.84 75.19 15.06
C SER A 7 3.18 75.65 13.74
N CYS A 8 1.88 75.53 13.44
CA CYS A 8 0.64 75.12 14.10
C CYS A 8 -0.37 74.95 12.93
N LEU A 9 -1.28 73.98 12.85
CA LEU A 9 -2.65 74.11 13.36
C LEU A 9 -3.46 72.86 12.99
N ARG A 10 -4.21 72.40 13.99
CA ARG A 10 -5.26 71.38 13.90
C ARG A 10 -6.46 71.92 13.13
N ARG A 11 -7.10 71.08 12.29
CA ARG A 11 -8.57 71.02 12.22
C ARG A 11 -9.05 69.57 12.09
N SER A 12 -10.00 69.26 12.96
CA SER A 12 -10.65 67.99 13.20
C SER A 12 -11.64 67.60 12.10
N GLY A 13 -11.63 66.33 11.71
CA GLY A 13 -12.70 65.66 10.96
C GLY A 13 -12.95 64.27 11.57
N ARG A 14 -14.22 63.92 11.75
CA ARG A 14 -14.78 62.85 12.60
C ARG A 14 -14.39 61.41 12.27
N LEU A 15 -14.45 60.60 13.33
CA LEU A 15 -14.54 59.14 13.42
C LEU A 15 -15.48 58.49 12.39
N THR A 16 -15.03 57.39 11.77
CA THR A 16 -15.81 56.14 11.71
C THR A 16 -14.88 54.92 11.74
N ARG A 17 -15.22 54.00 12.63
CA ARG A 17 -14.63 52.69 12.87
C ARG A 17 -15.16 51.71 11.83
N THR A 18 -14.30 51.02 11.09
CA THR A 18 -14.41 49.56 10.86
C THR A 18 -13.15 48.99 10.22
N LYS A 19 -12.41 48.19 10.99
CA LYS A 19 -11.47 47.19 10.48
C LYS A 19 -12.27 46.05 9.85
N LEU A 20 -11.92 45.65 8.64
CA LEU A 20 -11.70 44.27 8.20
C LEU A 20 -11.61 44.23 6.67
N PRO A 21 -10.51 43.72 6.10
CA PRO A 21 -10.59 43.06 4.82
C PRO A 21 -10.45 41.54 5.01
N PHE A 22 -11.55 40.86 4.67
CA PHE A 22 -11.53 39.67 3.84
C PHE A 22 -10.72 38.48 4.35
N MET A 23 -11.23 37.85 5.42
CA MET A 23 -11.12 36.40 5.54
C MET A 23 -11.82 35.78 4.32
N GLN A 24 -11.05 35.45 3.29
CA GLN A 24 -11.47 34.44 2.33
C GLN A 24 -11.44 33.11 3.07
N GLN A 25 -12.62 32.80 3.60
CA GLN A 25 -12.95 31.64 4.38
C GLN A 25 -12.70 30.39 3.54
N LEU A 26 -11.48 29.86 3.59
CA LEU A 26 -11.18 28.51 3.16
C LEU A 26 -12.16 27.60 3.92
N ARG A 27 -13.18 27.11 3.20
CA ARG A 27 -14.03 26.03 3.66
C ARG A 27 -13.11 24.86 4.02
N ARG A 28 -12.74 24.74 5.30
CA ARG A 28 -12.25 23.47 5.85
C ARG A 28 -13.36 22.47 5.59
N ASN A 29 -13.09 21.48 4.75
CA ASN A 29 -13.94 20.30 4.62
C ASN A 29 -14.17 19.73 6.03
N LYS A 30 -15.37 19.95 6.57
CA LYS A 30 -15.80 19.46 7.88
C LYS A 30 -16.21 17.99 7.80
N PHE A 31 -15.29 17.11 7.43
CA PHE A 31 -15.54 15.66 7.45
C PHE A 31 -14.49 14.85 8.21
N SER A 32 -13.43 15.48 8.75
CA SER A 32 -12.47 14.75 9.58
C SER A 32 -12.18 15.52 10.86
N THR A 33 -12.52 14.91 11.99
CA THR A 33 -12.07 15.30 13.34
C THR A 33 -10.69 14.73 13.67
N THR A 34 -10.10 13.97 12.75
CA THR A 34 -8.77 13.38 12.93
C THR A 34 -7.73 14.51 13.03
N PRO A 35 -6.93 14.55 14.12
CA PRO A 35 -5.79 15.45 14.20
C PRO A 35 -4.92 15.28 12.96
N ALA A 36 -4.31 16.36 12.47
CA ALA A 36 -3.30 16.27 11.43
C ALA A 36 -2.14 15.43 11.97
N GLN A 37 -2.12 14.13 11.67
CA GLN A 37 -1.01 13.28 11.99
C GLN A 37 0.19 13.73 11.16
N HIS A 38 1.38 13.71 11.77
CA HIS A 38 2.62 13.84 11.04
C HIS A 38 2.66 12.76 9.97
N MET A 39 2.92 13.13 8.72
CA MET A 39 3.09 12.19 7.62
C MET A 39 4.16 11.17 8.05
N MET A 40 3.83 9.88 8.06
CA MET A 40 4.72 8.80 8.54
C MET A 40 5.00 8.74 10.05
N SER A 41 4.04 9.11 10.91
CA SER A 41 4.10 8.76 12.34
C SER A 41 3.90 7.25 12.54
N MET A 42 4.83 6.59 13.23
CA MET A 42 4.72 5.17 13.63
C MET A 42 3.96 4.99 14.97
N ALA A 43 3.55 6.10 15.60
CA ALA A 43 2.77 6.04 16.83
C ALA A 43 1.43 5.32 16.57
N GLY A 44 1.21 4.23 17.31
CA GLY A 44 0.00 3.41 17.21
C GLY A 44 0.19 2.04 16.53
N PHE A 45 1.38 1.73 16.01
CA PHE A 45 1.67 0.40 15.48
C PHE A 45 1.95 -0.60 16.61
N SER A 46 1.52 -1.84 16.41
CA SER A 46 1.87 -2.97 17.29
C SER A 46 3.35 -3.35 17.12
N GLU A 47 3.88 -4.12 18.07
CA GLU A 47 5.25 -4.65 17.97
C GLU A 47 5.42 -5.53 16.72
N ASN A 48 4.44 -6.39 16.41
CA ASN A 48 4.45 -7.19 15.17
C ASN A 48 4.50 -6.33 13.92
N GLN A 49 3.73 -5.25 13.87
CA GLN A 49 3.73 -4.32 12.74
C GLN A 49 5.09 -3.63 12.58
N LEU A 50 5.72 -3.22 13.68
CA LEU A 50 7.07 -2.63 13.64
C LEU A 50 8.11 -3.66 13.17
N MET A 51 8.06 -4.90 13.66
CA MET A 51 8.95 -5.97 13.21
C MET A 51 8.79 -6.28 11.71
N VAL A 52 7.55 -6.30 11.21
CA VAL A 52 7.27 -6.48 9.78
C VAL A 52 7.86 -5.34 8.97
N ARG A 53 7.65 -4.09 9.40
CA ARG A 53 8.22 -2.92 8.74
C ARG A 53 9.74 -3.01 8.66
N ASP A 54 10.40 -3.32 9.78
CA ASP A 54 11.85 -3.38 9.84
C ASP A 54 12.38 -4.51 8.96
N GLY A 55 11.82 -5.72 9.07
CA GLY A 55 12.26 -6.88 8.31
C GLY A 55 12.05 -6.73 6.80
N VAL A 56 10.92 -6.17 6.37
CA VAL A 56 10.65 -5.88 4.95
C VAL A 56 11.55 -4.75 4.45
N SER A 57 11.79 -3.72 5.27
CA SER A 57 12.69 -2.63 4.92
C SER A 57 14.13 -3.09 4.66
N GLN A 58 14.63 -4.09 5.41
CA GLN A 58 15.93 -4.70 5.14
C GLN A 58 16.01 -5.31 3.74
N VAL A 59 14.99 -6.06 3.33
CA VAL A 59 14.95 -6.66 1.97
C VAL A 59 14.87 -5.57 0.90
N CYS A 60 14.07 -4.53 1.11
CA CYS A 60 13.90 -3.46 0.15
C CYS A 60 15.16 -2.62 -0.10
N GLN A 61 16.11 -2.56 0.84
CA GLN A 61 17.36 -1.78 0.69
C GLN A 61 18.24 -2.30 -0.46
N ASP A 62 18.13 -3.58 -0.81
CA ASP A 62 18.89 -4.20 -1.90
C ASP A 62 18.36 -3.81 -3.30
N PHE A 63 17.22 -3.10 -3.37
CA PHE A 63 16.51 -2.76 -4.62
C PHE A 63 16.38 -1.24 -4.77
N PRO A 64 17.45 -0.55 -5.20
CA PRO A 64 17.46 0.90 -5.34
C PRO A 64 16.54 1.40 -6.47
N ASN A 65 16.27 2.70 -6.50
CA ASN A 65 15.44 3.33 -7.55
C ASN A 65 15.91 3.02 -8.98
N THR A 66 17.21 2.83 -9.20
CA THR A 66 17.78 2.44 -10.49
C THR A 66 17.32 1.05 -10.95
N TYR A 67 17.15 0.10 -10.03
CA TYR A 67 16.58 -1.22 -10.34
C TYR A 67 15.15 -1.07 -10.86
N TRP A 68 14.30 -0.34 -10.12
CA TRP A 68 12.90 -0.14 -10.50
C TRP A 68 12.76 0.62 -11.83
N GLN A 69 13.58 1.65 -12.03
CA GLN A 69 13.64 2.40 -13.28
C GLN A 69 14.03 1.51 -14.46
N GLU A 70 15.03 0.65 -14.29
CA GLU A 70 15.47 -0.27 -15.35
C GLU A 70 14.37 -1.29 -15.69
N ARG A 71 13.71 -1.87 -14.68
CA ARG A 71 12.61 -2.83 -14.88
C ARG A 71 11.44 -2.18 -15.62
N ASP A 72 11.08 -0.96 -15.24
CA ASP A 72 10.02 -0.18 -15.90
C ASP A 72 10.37 0.10 -17.38
N GLN A 73 11.56 0.64 -17.65
CA GLN A 73 12.01 0.96 -19.02
C GLN A 73 12.10 -0.26 -19.94
N GLN A 74 12.37 -1.44 -19.38
CA GLN A 74 12.49 -2.69 -20.13
C GLN A 74 11.23 -3.55 -20.09
N GLU A 75 10.16 -3.08 -19.44
CA GLU A 75 8.90 -3.82 -19.25
C GLU A 75 9.13 -5.23 -18.62
N LYS A 76 10.05 -5.31 -17.67
CA LYS A 76 10.44 -6.57 -17.01
C LYS A 76 9.83 -6.73 -15.63
N ASP A 77 9.28 -7.91 -15.37
CA ASP A 77 8.81 -8.31 -14.04
C ASP A 77 9.98 -8.33 -13.02
N PRO A 78 9.80 -7.81 -11.79
CA PRO A 78 10.84 -7.74 -10.76
C PRO A 78 11.02 -9.11 -10.06
N LYS A 79 11.46 -10.12 -10.81
CA LYS A 79 11.60 -11.50 -10.32
C LYS A 79 12.56 -11.62 -9.14
N GLU A 80 13.63 -10.86 -9.17
CA GLU A 80 14.67 -10.87 -8.13
C GLU A 80 14.11 -10.36 -6.81
N PHE A 81 13.30 -9.30 -6.84
CA PHE A 81 12.61 -8.75 -5.67
C PHE A 81 11.62 -9.75 -5.07
N HIS A 82 10.81 -10.39 -5.90
CA HIS A 82 9.85 -11.40 -5.45
C HIS A 82 10.54 -12.59 -4.77
N LEU A 83 11.63 -13.10 -5.36
CA LEU A 83 12.41 -14.18 -4.78
C LEU A 83 13.11 -13.78 -3.48
N ALA A 84 13.56 -12.52 -3.35
CA ALA A 84 14.15 -12.03 -2.11
C ALA A 84 13.12 -12.01 -0.96
N LEU A 85 11.90 -11.53 -1.23
CA LEU A 85 10.81 -11.57 -0.26
C LEU A 85 10.37 -13.00 0.08
N ALA A 86 10.38 -13.92 -0.89
CA ALA A 86 10.12 -15.34 -0.66
C ALA A 86 11.14 -15.97 0.30
N LYS A 87 12.44 -15.76 0.04
CA LYS A 87 13.53 -16.25 0.90
C LYS A 87 13.45 -15.70 2.32
N ALA A 88 12.96 -14.47 2.47
CA ALA A 88 12.73 -13.83 3.77
C ALA A 88 11.40 -14.23 4.43
N GLY A 89 10.61 -15.12 3.82
CA GLY A 89 9.36 -15.67 4.40
C GLY A 89 8.11 -14.81 4.19
N TRP A 90 8.19 -13.70 3.44
CA TRP A 90 7.11 -12.72 3.34
C TRP A 90 5.94 -13.15 2.44
N LEU A 91 6.14 -14.14 1.56
CA LEU A 91 5.08 -14.66 0.69
C LEU A 91 3.99 -15.44 1.45
N GLY A 92 4.27 -15.86 2.69
CA GLY A 92 3.32 -16.55 3.57
C GLY A 92 2.77 -15.69 4.71
N VAL A 93 2.93 -14.36 4.67
CA VAL A 93 2.66 -13.47 5.83
C VAL A 93 1.29 -13.66 6.48
N ALA A 94 0.24 -13.88 5.68
CA ALA A 94 -1.13 -14.04 6.14
C ALA A 94 -1.65 -15.50 6.04
N LEU A 95 -0.79 -16.44 5.64
CA LEU A 95 -1.13 -17.86 5.65
C LEU A 95 -0.93 -18.44 7.06
N PRO A 96 -1.73 -19.44 7.46
CA PRO A 96 -1.51 -20.17 8.70
C PRO A 96 -0.12 -20.82 8.76
N GLU A 97 0.45 -20.92 9.96
CA GLU A 97 1.72 -21.63 10.20
C GLU A 97 1.66 -23.10 9.75
N SER A 98 0.50 -23.76 9.89
CA SER A 98 0.29 -25.14 9.42
C SER A 98 0.46 -25.31 7.91
N LEU A 99 0.40 -24.21 7.14
CA LEU A 99 0.63 -24.17 5.70
C LEU A 99 2.00 -23.56 5.34
N GLY A 100 2.89 -23.37 6.31
CA GLY A 100 4.21 -22.75 6.12
C GLY A 100 4.19 -21.22 6.07
N GLY A 101 3.09 -20.58 6.49
CA GLY A 101 2.98 -19.13 6.61
C GLY A 101 3.42 -18.60 7.98
N SER A 102 3.26 -17.29 8.19
CA SER A 102 3.63 -16.61 9.44
C SER A 102 2.46 -16.37 10.40
N GLY A 103 1.21 -16.61 9.97
CA GLY A 103 0.02 -16.44 10.81
C GLY A 103 -0.27 -15.00 11.29
N LEU A 104 0.42 -13.99 10.75
CA LEU A 104 0.33 -12.61 11.25
C LEU A 104 -1.00 -11.92 10.87
N GLY A 105 -1.49 -12.19 9.65
CA GLY A 105 -2.79 -11.69 9.18
C GLY A 105 -2.73 -10.41 8.34
N ILE A 106 -3.91 -9.80 8.12
CA ILE A 106 -4.09 -8.72 7.13
C ILE A 106 -3.51 -7.38 7.60
N SER A 107 -3.53 -7.10 8.90
CA SER A 107 -2.98 -5.86 9.45
C SER A 107 -1.47 -5.76 9.20
N GLU A 108 -0.74 -6.83 9.47
CA GLU A 108 0.70 -6.96 9.21
C GLU A 108 0.99 -7.02 7.71
N ALA A 109 0.18 -7.75 6.92
CA ALA A 109 0.30 -7.73 5.46
C ALA A 109 0.12 -6.31 4.88
N THR A 110 -0.72 -5.48 5.49
CA THR A 110 -0.90 -4.07 5.10
C THR A 110 0.38 -3.27 5.37
N ILE A 111 1.03 -3.47 6.53
CA ILE A 111 2.32 -2.83 6.84
C ILE A 111 3.42 -3.29 5.88
N MET A 112 3.45 -4.57 5.51
CA MET A 112 4.36 -5.09 4.50
C MET A 112 4.17 -4.36 3.16
N MET A 113 2.93 -4.28 2.66
CA MET A 113 2.62 -3.57 1.40
C MET A 113 2.99 -2.09 1.46
N GLN A 114 2.67 -1.42 2.58
CA GLN A 114 3.01 -0.02 2.80
C GLN A 114 4.53 0.20 2.77
N THR A 115 5.27 -0.66 3.48
CA THR A 115 6.74 -0.55 3.55
C THR A 115 7.40 -0.74 2.19
N ILE A 116 6.91 -1.70 1.39
CA ILE A 116 7.37 -1.89 0.01
C ILE A 116 7.07 -0.66 -0.84
N ALA A 117 5.86 -0.11 -0.75
CA ALA A 117 5.49 1.07 -1.54
C ALA A 117 6.34 2.30 -1.17
N GLU A 118 6.64 2.48 0.12
CA GLU A 118 7.48 3.58 0.65
C GLU A 118 8.97 3.43 0.30
N SER A 119 9.44 2.24 -0.07
CA SER A 119 10.87 1.98 -0.31
C SER A 119 11.40 2.53 -1.64
N GLY A 120 10.54 3.16 -2.46
CA GLY A 120 10.84 3.52 -3.85
C GLY A 120 10.33 2.51 -4.88
N ALA A 121 9.92 1.32 -4.45
CA ALA A 121 9.33 0.30 -5.33
C ALA A 121 7.92 0.66 -5.80
N GLY A 122 7.21 1.50 -5.04
CA GLY A 122 5.87 1.97 -5.37
C GLY A 122 4.90 0.82 -5.63
N MET A 123 4.00 1.01 -6.60
CA MET A 123 3.01 -0.02 -6.95
C MET A 123 3.60 -1.20 -7.70
N ALA A 124 4.70 -1.04 -8.44
CA ALA A 124 5.35 -2.16 -9.09
C ALA A 124 5.82 -3.21 -8.07
N GLY A 125 6.47 -2.77 -6.99
CA GLY A 125 6.88 -3.66 -5.89
C GLY A 125 5.70 -4.29 -5.17
N ALA A 126 4.72 -3.49 -4.74
CA ALA A 126 3.57 -4.01 -4.01
C ALA A 126 2.75 -5.02 -4.84
N GLN A 127 2.50 -4.72 -6.13
CA GLN A 127 1.77 -5.62 -7.03
C GLN A 127 2.48 -6.96 -7.26
N SER A 128 3.82 -6.97 -7.23
CA SER A 128 4.59 -8.21 -7.42
C SER A 128 4.39 -9.26 -6.30
N ILE A 129 3.75 -8.89 -5.18
CA ILE A 129 3.57 -9.74 -3.98
C ILE A 129 2.11 -9.80 -3.52
N HIS A 130 1.33 -8.74 -3.74
CA HIS A 130 -0.03 -8.58 -3.24
C HIS A 130 -0.94 -9.80 -3.48
N ALA A 131 -0.80 -10.48 -4.62
CA ALA A 131 -1.55 -11.70 -4.94
C ALA A 131 -1.41 -12.79 -3.87
N ASN A 132 -0.24 -12.91 -3.25
CA ASN A 132 0.01 -13.91 -2.21
C ASN A 132 -0.83 -13.69 -0.94
N VAL A 133 -1.29 -12.46 -0.69
CA VAL A 133 -2.10 -12.12 0.49
C VAL A 133 -3.54 -12.61 0.35
N TYR A 134 -4.16 -12.43 -0.83
CA TYR A 134 -5.59 -12.70 -1.02
C TYR A 134 -5.88 -13.86 -1.99
N ALA A 135 -5.10 -14.05 -3.05
CA ALA A 135 -5.37 -15.07 -4.06
C ALA A 135 -5.10 -16.49 -3.54
N THR A 136 -4.32 -16.61 -2.46
CA THR A 136 -4.05 -17.87 -1.75
C THR A 136 -5.20 -18.28 -0.82
N GLN A 137 -6.05 -17.33 -0.40
CA GLN A 137 -7.08 -17.57 0.62
C GLN A 137 -8.15 -18.59 0.20
N PRO A 138 -8.65 -18.60 -1.06
CA PRO A 138 -9.57 -19.65 -1.52
C PRO A 138 -8.94 -21.05 -1.43
N LEU A 139 -7.67 -21.19 -1.80
CA LEU A 139 -6.95 -22.45 -1.70
C LEU A 139 -6.77 -22.86 -0.23
N ALA A 140 -6.32 -21.95 0.63
CA ALA A 140 -6.14 -22.22 2.06
C ALA A 140 -7.45 -22.63 2.76
N LYS A 141 -8.59 -22.09 2.33
CA LYS A 141 -9.90 -22.33 2.94
C LYS A 141 -10.66 -23.54 2.37
N PHE A 142 -10.55 -23.79 1.07
CA PHE A 142 -11.38 -24.77 0.35
C PHE A 142 -10.58 -25.86 -0.36
N GLY A 143 -9.25 -25.77 -0.37
CA GLY A 143 -8.38 -26.75 -0.99
C GLY A 143 -8.48 -28.12 -0.31
N SER A 144 -8.38 -29.18 -1.09
CA SER A 144 -8.18 -30.52 -0.55
C SER A 144 -6.80 -30.65 0.08
N GLN A 145 -6.62 -31.64 0.96
CA GLN A 145 -5.33 -31.88 1.62
C GLN A 145 -4.18 -32.04 0.59
N GLY A 146 -4.41 -32.83 -0.48
CA GLY A 146 -3.41 -33.02 -1.52
C GLY A 146 -3.08 -31.75 -2.33
N GLN A 147 -4.06 -30.85 -2.54
CA GLN A 147 -3.83 -29.55 -3.16
C GLN A 147 -2.98 -28.65 -2.25
N LEU A 148 -3.31 -28.59 -0.95
CA LEU A 148 -2.58 -27.80 0.03
C LEU A 148 -1.11 -28.23 0.12
N GLU A 149 -0.88 -29.53 0.28
CA GLU A 149 0.47 -30.12 0.41
C GLU A 149 1.34 -29.94 -0.85
N THR A 150 0.72 -29.91 -2.04
CA THR A 150 1.47 -29.83 -3.31
C THR A 150 1.69 -28.40 -3.78
N ILE A 151 0.72 -27.50 -3.56
CA ILE A 151 0.69 -26.17 -4.16
C ILE A 151 1.23 -25.11 -3.19
N VAL A 152 0.81 -25.12 -1.93
CA VAL A 152 1.16 -24.04 -0.99
C VAL A 152 2.66 -23.91 -0.75
N PRO A 153 3.43 -25.01 -0.55
CA PRO A 153 4.87 -24.90 -0.38
C PRO A 153 5.58 -24.20 -1.55
N LYS A 154 5.11 -24.44 -2.79
CA LYS A 154 5.66 -23.80 -4.00
C LYS A 154 5.33 -22.31 -4.09
N ILE A 155 4.19 -21.90 -3.52
CA ILE A 155 3.81 -20.48 -3.45
C ILE A 155 4.67 -19.77 -2.41
N VAL A 156 4.83 -20.37 -1.23
CA VAL A 156 5.61 -19.78 -0.13
C VAL A 156 7.10 -19.72 -0.47
N SER A 157 7.65 -20.73 -1.17
CA SER A 157 9.05 -20.72 -1.64
C SER A 157 9.32 -19.71 -2.76
N GLY A 158 8.27 -19.21 -3.43
CA GLY A 158 8.38 -18.37 -4.62
C GLY A 158 8.62 -19.11 -5.92
N ASP A 159 8.60 -20.45 -5.91
CA ASP A 159 8.74 -21.29 -7.12
C ASP A 159 7.52 -21.17 -8.05
N THR A 160 6.35 -20.90 -7.46
CA THR A 160 5.09 -20.72 -8.18
C THR A 160 4.44 -19.42 -7.75
N ARG A 161 4.00 -18.63 -8.73
CA ARG A 161 3.20 -17.43 -8.47
C ARG A 161 1.72 -17.70 -8.63
N VAL A 162 0.92 -16.96 -7.88
CA VAL A 162 -0.53 -17.03 -7.94
C VAL A 162 -1.09 -15.79 -8.64
N CYS A 163 -2.22 -15.97 -9.31
CA CYS A 163 -3.01 -14.89 -9.86
C CYS A 163 -4.49 -15.12 -9.54
N PHE A 164 -5.27 -14.04 -9.61
CA PHE A 164 -6.73 -14.10 -9.42
C PHE A 164 -7.41 -13.76 -10.75
N GLY A 165 -7.77 -14.79 -11.51
CA GLY A 165 -8.33 -14.67 -12.85
C GLY A 165 -9.85 -14.60 -12.83
N VAL A 166 -10.40 -13.39 -12.72
CA VAL A 166 -11.86 -13.15 -12.82
C VAL A 166 -12.22 -12.26 -14.01
N THR A 167 -11.39 -11.26 -14.31
CA THR A 167 -11.66 -10.30 -15.38
C THR A 167 -11.55 -10.96 -16.77
N GLU A 168 -12.51 -10.68 -17.62
CA GLU A 168 -12.57 -11.09 -19.03
C GLU A 168 -12.77 -9.85 -19.94
N PRO A 169 -12.48 -9.93 -21.25
CA PRO A 169 -12.70 -8.81 -22.18
C PRO A 169 -14.13 -8.22 -22.14
N ASN A 170 -15.13 -9.06 -21.83
CA ASN A 170 -16.54 -8.70 -21.74
C ASN A 170 -17.07 -8.58 -20.30
N ALA A 171 -16.26 -8.83 -19.26
CA ALA A 171 -16.70 -8.83 -17.86
C ALA A 171 -15.61 -8.26 -16.93
N GLY A 172 -15.91 -7.13 -16.28
CA GLY A 172 -15.04 -6.47 -15.30
C GLY A 172 -15.75 -6.27 -13.97
N LEU A 173 -16.45 -5.14 -13.81
CA LEU A 173 -17.25 -4.84 -12.61
C LEU A 173 -18.45 -5.79 -12.46
N ASP A 174 -19.08 -6.16 -13.58
CA ASP A 174 -20.16 -7.15 -13.63
C ASP A 174 -19.59 -8.57 -13.80
N THR A 175 -19.00 -9.08 -12.72
CA THR A 175 -18.32 -10.39 -12.69
C THR A 175 -19.26 -11.55 -12.97
N LEU A 176 -20.58 -11.39 -12.77
CA LEU A 176 -21.57 -12.46 -13.02
C LEU A 176 -21.77 -12.76 -14.51
N ARG A 177 -21.24 -11.93 -15.40
CA ARG A 177 -21.33 -12.09 -16.87
C ARG A 177 -20.11 -12.75 -17.51
N LEU A 178 -19.30 -13.44 -16.71
CA LEU A 178 -18.20 -14.26 -17.20
C LEU A 178 -18.69 -15.29 -18.23
N ALA A 179 -17.90 -15.46 -19.29
CA ALA A 179 -18.15 -16.31 -20.45
C ALA A 179 -17.28 -17.57 -20.43
N THR A 180 -16.23 -17.62 -19.61
CA THR A 180 -15.44 -18.83 -19.38
C THR A 180 -16.34 -19.94 -18.84
N THR A 181 -16.30 -21.11 -19.47
CA THR A 181 -17.08 -22.29 -19.05
C THR A 181 -16.16 -23.45 -18.73
N ALA A 182 -16.53 -24.23 -17.71
CA ALA A 182 -15.91 -25.50 -17.39
C ALA A 182 -16.96 -26.60 -17.57
N LYS A 183 -16.69 -27.60 -18.42
CA LYS A 183 -17.57 -28.75 -18.64
C LYS A 183 -16.91 -29.97 -18.00
N LYS A 184 -17.62 -30.60 -17.06
CA LYS A 184 -17.11 -31.79 -16.36
C LYS A 184 -16.93 -32.97 -17.32
N SER A 185 -15.71 -33.47 -17.44
CA SER A 185 -15.38 -34.73 -18.13
C SER A 185 -15.67 -35.96 -17.27
N SER A 186 -15.74 -37.13 -17.89
CA SER A 186 -15.90 -38.42 -17.20
C SER A 186 -14.75 -38.75 -16.24
N ASP A 187 -13.55 -38.27 -16.53
CA ASP A 187 -12.34 -38.44 -15.70
C ASP A 187 -12.13 -37.29 -14.69
N GLY A 188 -13.05 -36.32 -14.64
CA GLY A 188 -12.98 -35.17 -13.73
C GLY A 188 -12.10 -34.02 -14.20
N SER A 189 -11.58 -34.07 -15.43
CA SER A 189 -10.98 -32.90 -16.11
C SER A 189 -12.02 -31.90 -16.62
#